data_AF-A0A836U814-F1
#
_entry.id   AF-A0A836U814-F1
#
_cell.length_a   1.000
_cell.length_b   1.000
_cell.length_c   1.000
_cell.angle_alpha   90.00
_cell.angle_beta   90.00
_cell.angle_gamma   90.00
#
_symmetry.space_group_name_H-M   'P 1'
#
loop_
_entity.id
_entity.type
_entity.pdbx_description
1 polymer ?
#
loop_
_entity_poly.entity_id
_entity_poly.type
_entity_poly.pdbx_seq_one_letter_code
_entity_poly.pdbx_strand_id
1 'polypeptide(L)'
;MTVEQRLEQLEKRLTAALTLMAVAMCAVVTVAATGDKDGHFRTVYATSVIAKNIFAKNDEGHYVVTLGANDDGNGLVYTTSREGNMLVTLNSGTSKQGHHIGTVKASGFNGESVKIGATENGGTVYIYNKTGENKETTDDDRTAT
;
A
#
# COMPACT_ATOMS: atom_id res chain seq x y z
N MET A 1 28.61 4.78 -65.03
CA MET A 1 28.01 4.12 -63.86
C MET A 1 27.09 3.03 -64.37
N THR A 2 27.40 1.77 -64.07
CA THR A 2 26.62 0.62 -64.55
C THR A 2 25.38 0.42 -63.68
N VAL A 3 24.38 -0.31 -64.17
CA VAL A 3 23.14 -0.60 -63.44
C VAL A 3 23.41 -1.35 -62.14
N GLU A 4 24.40 -2.25 -62.15
CA GLU A 4 24.88 -3.02 -60.98
C GLU A 4 25.42 -2.10 -59.88
N GLN A 5 26.25 -1.11 -60.24
CA GLN A 5 26.78 -0.13 -59.28
C GLN A 5 25.66 0.68 -58.63
N ARG A 6 24.57 0.98 -59.37
CA ARG A 6 23.40 1.67 -58.79
C ARG A 6 22.59 0.78 -57.88
N LEU A 7 22.46 -0.51 -58.20
CA LEU A 7 21.73 -1.49 -57.38
C LEU A 7 22.44 -1.73 -56.05
N GLU A 8 23.75 -1.93 -56.08
CA GLU A 8 24.59 -2.15 -54.89
C GLU A 8 24.60 -0.92 -53.99
N GLN A 9 24.65 0.28 -54.58
CA GLN A 9 24.54 1.53 -53.84
C GLN A 9 23.15 1.72 -53.22
N LEU A 10 22.09 1.21 -53.86
CA LEU A 10 20.73 1.21 -53.32
C LEU A 10 20.59 0.26 -52.13
N GLU A 11 21.07 -0.98 -52.24
CA GLU A 11 21.05 -1.98 -51.16
C GLU A 11 21.81 -1.49 -49.93
N LYS A 12 22.98 -0.88 -50.14
CA LYS A 12 23.80 -0.35 -49.04
C LYS A 12 23.11 0.79 -48.30
N ARG A 13 22.41 1.67 -49.05
CA ARG A 13 21.61 2.76 -48.47
C ARG A 13 20.38 2.23 -47.74
N LEU A 14 19.69 1.23 -48.31
CA LEU A 14 18.53 0.62 -47.70
C LEU A 14 18.89 -0.10 -46.40
N THR A 15 19.98 -0.87 -46.41
CA THR A 15 20.50 -1.56 -45.23
C THR A 15 20.88 -0.59 -44.13
N ALA A 16 21.57 0.51 -44.48
CA ALA A 16 21.93 1.56 -43.52
C ALA A 16 20.69 2.29 -42.95
N ALA A 17 19.68 2.55 -43.78
CA ALA A 17 18.44 3.18 -43.32
C ALA A 17 17.67 2.26 -42.36
N LEU A 18 17.61 0.96 -42.66
CA LEU A 18 16.93 -0.03 -41.83
C LEU A 18 17.62 -0.19 -40.46
N THR A 19 18.95 -0.26 -40.43
CA THR A 19 19.71 -0.36 -39.17
C THR A 19 19.57 0.89 -38.32
N LEU A 20 19.59 2.08 -38.94
CA LEU A 20 19.35 3.34 -38.24
C LEU A 20 17.95 3.40 -37.62
N MET A 21 16.92 2.96 -38.36
CA MET A 21 15.56 2.88 -37.83
C MET A 21 15.44 1.91 -36.65
N ALA A 22 16.08 0.74 -36.72
CA ALA A 22 16.08 -0.23 -35.63
C ALA A 22 16.77 0.32 -34.37
N VAL A 23 17.93 0.96 -34.51
CA VAL A 23 18.65 1.58 -33.38
C VAL A 23 17.85 2.72 -32.76
N ALA A 24 17.21 3.55 -33.59
CA ALA A 24 16.36 4.63 -33.12
C ALA A 24 15.16 4.10 -32.31
N MET A 25 14.48 3.05 -32.79
CA MET A 25 13.40 2.41 -32.03
C MET A 25 13.89 1.84 -30.69
N CYS A 26 15.03 1.13 -30.68
CA CYS A 26 15.61 0.59 -29.44
C CYS A 26 15.97 1.69 -28.43
N ALA A 27 16.53 2.81 -28.91
CA ALA A 27 16.86 3.95 -28.07
C ALA A 27 15.61 4.61 -27.46
N VAL A 28 14.56 4.83 -28.26
CA VAL A 28 13.29 5.41 -27.78
C VAL A 28 12.63 4.52 -26.72
N VAL A 29 12.61 3.21 -26.92
CA VAL A 29 12.05 2.25 -25.95
C VAL A 29 12.83 2.28 -24.63
N THR A 30 14.16 2.43 -24.69
CA THR A 30 15.00 2.50 -23.48
C THR A 30 14.75 3.80 -22.71
N VAL A 31 14.61 4.94 -23.41
CA VAL A 31 14.31 6.23 -22.77
C VAL A 31 12.90 6.25 -22.16
N ALA A 32 11.89 5.69 -22.83
CA ALA A 32 10.54 5.59 -22.29
C ALA A 32 10.45 4.70 -21.03
N ALA A 33 11.28 3.66 -20.95
CA ALA A 33 11.33 2.77 -19.78
C ALA A 33 12.17 3.32 -18.61
N THR A 34 13.00 4.33 -18.86
CA THR A 34 13.91 4.92 -17.87
C THR A 34 13.50 6.30 -17.38
N GLY A 35 12.38 6.86 -17.88
CA GLY A 35 11.79 8.06 -17.29
C GLY A 35 11.56 7.91 -15.78
N ASP A 36 11.69 9.03 -15.06
CA ASP A 36 11.58 9.08 -13.60
C ASP A 36 10.35 8.30 -13.12
N LYS A 37 10.60 7.24 -12.36
CA LYS A 37 9.56 6.34 -11.86
C LYS A 37 8.82 6.93 -10.65
N ASP A 38 9.26 8.09 -10.18
CA ASP A 38 8.80 8.73 -8.96
C ASP A 38 8.06 10.03 -9.28
N GLY A 39 6.73 9.95 -9.24
CA GLY A 39 5.87 11.13 -9.34
C GLY A 39 5.70 11.78 -7.97
N HIS A 40 6.22 13.01 -7.79
CA HIS A 40 5.95 13.79 -6.58
C HIS A 40 4.62 14.54 -6.72
N PHE A 41 3.60 14.07 -6.01
CA PHE A 41 2.31 14.75 -5.93
C PHE A 41 2.22 15.56 -4.62
N ARG A 42 1.97 16.87 -4.72
CA ARG A 42 1.72 17.70 -3.53
C ARG A 42 0.38 17.39 -2.88
N THR A 43 -0.65 17.16 -3.69
CA THR A 43 -2.01 16.82 -3.23
C THR A 43 -2.74 16.11 -4.36
N VAL A 44 -3.47 15.04 -4.02
CA VAL A 44 -4.34 14.32 -4.95
C VAL A 44 -5.79 14.61 -4.57
N TYR A 45 -6.54 15.20 -5.50
CA TYR A 45 -7.99 15.36 -5.37
C TYR A 45 -8.67 14.29 -6.22
N ALA A 46 -9.43 13.40 -5.58
CA ALA A 46 -10.19 12.36 -6.25
C ALA A 46 -11.59 12.28 -5.64
N THR A 47 -12.62 12.18 -6.49
CA THR A 47 -14.00 11.96 -6.04
C THR A 47 -14.19 10.54 -5.50
N SER A 48 -13.51 9.55 -6.09
CA SER A 48 -13.50 8.16 -5.64
C SER A 48 -12.19 7.49 -6.01
N VAL A 49 -11.70 6.63 -5.12
CA VAL A 49 -10.51 5.79 -5.36
C VAL A 49 -10.98 4.33 -5.35
N ILE A 50 -10.91 3.67 -6.50
CA ILE A 50 -11.29 2.26 -6.65
C ILE A 50 -10.01 1.44 -6.77
N ALA A 51 -9.65 0.74 -5.71
CA ALA A 51 -8.44 -0.07 -5.64
C ALA A 51 -8.68 -1.33 -4.80
N LYS A 52 -7.93 -2.41 -5.08
CA LYS A 52 -7.91 -3.60 -4.20
C LYS A 52 -7.24 -3.30 -2.87
N ASN A 53 -6.09 -2.61 -2.93
CA ASN A 53 -5.35 -2.16 -1.77
C ASN A 53 -4.75 -0.78 -2.08
N ILE A 54 -4.63 0.06 -1.06
CA ILE A 54 -3.92 1.34 -1.10
C ILE A 54 -2.78 1.23 -0.10
N PHE A 55 -1.56 1.47 -0.59
CA PHE A 55 -0.34 1.41 0.21
C PHE A 55 0.38 2.76 0.13
N ALA A 56 0.71 3.33 1.29
CA ALA A 56 1.70 4.39 1.38
C ALA A 56 2.97 3.82 2.02
N LYS A 57 4.12 4.05 1.37
CA LYS A 57 5.44 3.65 1.86
C LYS A 57 6.31 4.87 2.11
N ASN A 58 7.24 4.77 3.05
CA ASN A 58 8.32 5.74 3.19
C ASN A 58 9.47 5.41 2.23
N ASP A 59 10.47 6.31 2.20
CA ASP A 59 11.65 6.20 1.32
C ASP A 59 12.53 4.97 1.63
N GLU A 60 12.38 4.37 2.81
CA GLU A 60 13.05 3.12 3.22
C GLU A 60 12.27 1.87 2.76
N GLY A 61 11.11 2.05 2.12
CA GLY A 61 10.26 0.97 1.61
C GLY A 61 9.31 0.36 2.64
N HIS A 62 9.30 0.87 3.88
CA HIS A 62 8.35 0.46 4.90
C HIS A 62 6.97 1.05 4.63
N TYR A 63 5.94 0.21 4.72
CA TYR A 63 4.57 0.71 4.74
C TYR A 63 4.39 1.65 5.94
N VAL A 64 3.64 2.73 5.75
CA VAL A 64 3.22 3.67 6.81
C VAL A 64 1.70 3.73 6.92
N VAL A 65 0.98 3.46 5.82
CA VAL A 65 -0.48 3.31 5.78
C VAL A 65 -0.82 2.18 4.83
N THR A 66 -1.76 1.34 5.23
CA THR A 66 -2.41 0.35 4.36
C THR A 66 -3.90 0.38 4.56
N LEU A 67 -4.63 0.42 3.44
CA LEU A 67 -6.06 0.25 3.35
C LEU A 67 -6.36 -0.92 2.41
N GLY A 68 -7.18 -1.88 2.82
CA GLY A 68 -7.46 -3.04 1.99
C GLY A 68 -8.32 -4.07 2.68
N ALA A 69 -8.10 -5.34 2.34
CA ALA A 69 -8.69 -6.49 3.01
C ALA A 69 -7.60 -7.43 3.56
N ASN A 70 -7.89 -8.12 4.65
CA ASN A 70 -7.05 -9.20 5.16
C ASN A 70 -7.28 -10.50 4.35
N ASP A 71 -6.58 -11.58 4.73
CA ASP A 71 -6.67 -12.88 4.05
C ASP A 71 -8.07 -13.52 4.13
N ASP A 72 -8.88 -13.13 5.12
CA ASP A 72 -10.28 -13.56 5.27
C ASP A 72 -11.27 -12.69 4.47
N GLY A 73 -10.79 -11.66 3.77
CA GLY A 73 -11.61 -10.69 3.06
C GLY A 73 -12.22 -9.60 3.96
N ASN A 74 -11.85 -9.54 5.24
CA ASN A 74 -12.28 -8.50 6.17
C ASN A 74 -11.57 -7.18 5.87
N GLY A 75 -12.28 -6.06 6.04
CA GLY A 75 -11.71 -4.73 5.89
C GLY A 75 -10.52 -4.53 6.83
N LEU A 76 -9.48 -3.87 6.33
CA LEU A 76 -8.23 -3.65 7.04
C LEU A 76 -7.75 -2.21 6.88
N VAL A 77 -7.44 -1.58 8.00
CA VAL A 77 -6.69 -0.33 8.07
C VAL A 77 -5.56 -0.52 9.07
N TYR A 78 -4.32 -0.27 8.65
CA TYR A 78 -3.24 -0.12 9.60
C TYR A 78 -2.35 1.07 9.31
N THR A 79 -1.77 1.58 10.40
CA THR A 79 -0.67 2.54 10.35
C THR A 79 0.52 1.99 11.13
N THR A 80 1.70 2.35 10.67
CA THR A 80 2.98 1.87 11.20
C THR A 80 3.92 3.05 11.39
N SER A 81 4.83 2.94 12.36
CA SER A 81 5.91 3.89 12.54
C SER A 81 6.86 3.85 11.33
N ARG A 82 7.77 4.81 11.26
CA ARG A 82 8.81 4.84 10.21
C ARG A 82 9.61 3.54 10.15
N GLU A 83 9.83 2.92 11.32
CA GLU A 83 10.58 1.67 11.51
C GLU A 83 9.70 0.42 11.29
N GLY A 84 8.45 0.58 10.87
CA GLY A 84 7.52 -0.52 10.60
C GLY A 84 6.79 -1.07 11.83
N ASN A 85 6.87 -0.41 13.00
CA ASN A 85 6.12 -0.86 14.18
C ASN A 85 4.64 -0.52 14.06
N MET A 86 3.76 -1.49 14.31
CA MET A 86 2.31 -1.30 14.33
C MET A 86 1.87 -0.22 15.34
N LEU A 87 1.11 0.77 14.87
CA LEU A 87 0.56 1.86 15.68
C LEU A 87 -0.96 1.80 15.81
N VAL A 88 -1.66 1.55 14.71
CA VAL A 88 -3.12 1.37 14.70
C VAL A 88 -3.45 0.18 13.84
N THR A 89 -4.31 -0.71 14.35
CA THR A 89 -4.97 -1.75 13.56
C THR A 89 -6.46 -1.55 13.68
N LEU A 90 -7.17 -1.45 12.56
CA LEU A 90 -8.61 -1.63 12.52
C LEU A 90 -8.90 -2.78 11.56
N ASN A 91 -9.62 -3.79 12.04
CA ASN A 91 -10.08 -4.87 11.20
C ASN A 91 -11.47 -5.35 11.66
N SER A 92 -12.21 -6.03 10.80
CA SER A 92 -13.50 -6.63 11.17
C SER A 92 -13.36 -8.11 11.53
N GLY A 93 -12.19 -8.52 12.02
CA GLY A 93 -11.87 -9.92 12.26
C GLY A 93 -12.57 -10.50 13.48
N THR A 94 -13.16 -11.69 13.35
CA THR A 94 -13.66 -12.48 14.48
C THR A 94 -12.48 -13.14 15.18
N SER A 95 -12.05 -12.64 16.35
CA SER A 95 -11.20 -13.47 17.22
C SER A 95 -12.09 -14.48 17.94
N LYS A 96 -11.55 -15.65 18.30
CA LYS A 96 -12.26 -16.66 19.12
C LYS A 96 -12.62 -16.17 20.53
N GLN A 97 -12.23 -14.94 20.90
CA GLN A 97 -12.46 -14.29 22.19
C GLN A 97 -13.30 -12.99 22.06
N GLY A 98 -14.02 -12.82 20.94
CA GLY A 98 -14.81 -11.63 20.62
C GLY A 98 -14.31 -10.93 19.34
N HIS A 99 -15.18 -10.25 18.61
CA HIS A 99 -14.81 -9.45 17.44
C HIS A 99 -13.81 -8.38 17.89
N HIS A 100 -12.58 -8.45 17.43
CA HIS A 100 -11.63 -7.36 17.68
C HIS A 100 -11.80 -6.38 16.53
N ILE A 101 -12.21 -5.16 16.83
CA ILE A 101 -12.47 -4.13 15.82
C ILE A 101 -11.24 -3.28 15.62
N GLY A 102 -10.50 -3.00 16.70
CA GLY A 102 -9.29 -2.22 16.57
C GLY A 102 -8.42 -2.12 17.80
N THR A 103 -7.16 -1.79 17.56
CA THR A 103 -6.17 -1.48 18.58
C THR A 103 -5.42 -0.21 18.22
N VAL A 104 -5.02 0.53 19.24
CA VAL A 104 -4.11 1.67 19.14
C VAL A 104 -2.95 1.44 20.08
N LYS A 105 -1.74 1.61 19.58
CA LYS A 105 -0.49 1.53 20.31
C LYS A 105 0.23 2.87 20.23
N ALA A 106 0.20 3.61 21.34
CA ALA A 106 0.97 4.82 21.49
C ALA A 106 2.44 4.51 21.82
N SER A 107 3.34 5.41 21.42
CA SER A 107 4.77 5.29 21.76
C SER A 107 4.99 5.30 23.27
N GLY A 108 5.88 4.43 23.75
CA GLY A 108 6.19 4.30 25.18
C GLY A 108 5.19 3.46 26.00
N PHE A 109 4.32 2.68 25.34
CA PHE A 109 3.45 1.70 25.98
C PHE A 109 3.97 0.27 25.78
N ASN A 110 3.91 -0.53 26.84
CA ASN A 110 4.15 -1.97 26.81
C ASN A 110 2.90 -2.71 26.34
N GLY A 111 2.59 -2.62 25.04
CA GLY A 111 1.41 -3.24 24.44
C GLY A 111 0.46 -2.22 23.83
N GLU A 112 -0.82 -2.55 23.74
CA GLU A 112 -1.88 -1.63 23.31
C GLU A 112 -2.09 -0.52 24.35
N SER A 113 -2.37 0.68 23.88
CA SER A 113 -2.91 1.78 24.70
C SER A 113 -4.43 1.78 24.73
N VAL A 114 -5.07 1.36 23.64
CA VAL A 114 -6.52 1.21 23.52
C VAL A 114 -6.83 -0.06 22.74
N LYS A 115 -7.85 -0.79 23.18
CA LYS A 115 -8.42 -1.94 22.47
C LYS A 115 -9.93 -1.80 22.41
N ILE A 116 -10.49 -1.99 21.22
CA ILE A 116 -11.92 -1.89 20.95
C ILE A 116 -12.38 -3.22 20.37
N GLY A 117 -13.43 -3.78 20.95
CA GLY A 117 -14.03 -5.02 20.50
C GLY A 117 -15.55 -4.97 20.47
N ALA A 118 -16.14 -5.88 19.70
CA ALA A 118 -17.54 -6.21 19.78
C ALA A 118 -17.71 -7.68 20.16
N THR A 119 -18.78 -7.95 20.87
CA THR A 119 -19.24 -9.28 21.23
C THR A 119 -20.64 -9.45 20.66
N GLU A 120 -21.22 -10.64 20.77
CA GLU A 120 -22.60 -10.89 20.35
C GLU A 120 -23.61 -10.03 21.14
N ASN A 121 -23.26 -9.66 22.38
CA ASN A 121 -24.16 -8.96 23.29
C ASN A 121 -23.85 -7.46 23.42
N GLY A 122 -22.78 -6.98 22.77
CA GLY A 122 -22.44 -5.57 22.69
C GLY A 122 -20.94 -5.29 22.73
N GLY A 123 -20.54 -4.04 22.97
CA GLY A 123 -19.20 -3.53 22.69
C GLY A 123 -18.34 -3.32 23.92
N THR A 124 -17.02 -3.46 23.77
CA THR A 124 -16.03 -3.17 24.81
C THR A 124 -14.96 -2.19 24.34
N VAL A 125 -14.57 -1.29 25.23
CA VAL A 125 -13.39 -0.43 25.09
C VAL A 125 -12.51 -0.59 26.32
N TYR A 126 -11.26 -0.98 26.11
CA TYR A 126 -10.22 -1.08 27.13
C TYR A 126 -9.19 0.01 26.93
N ILE A 127 -8.85 0.72 28.01
CA ILE A 127 -7.78 1.72 28.05
C ILE A 127 -6.68 1.23 28.97
N TYR A 128 -5.48 1.10 28.45
CA TYR A 128 -4.32 0.62 29.20
C TYR A 128 -3.40 1.79 29.56
N ASN A 129 -2.66 1.64 30.65
CA ASN A 129 -1.53 2.53 30.93
C ASN A 129 -0.26 2.08 30.20
N LYS A 130 0.83 2.85 30.37
CA LYS A 130 2.13 2.54 29.77
C LYS A 130 2.73 1.20 30.19
N THR A 131 2.33 0.66 31.34
CA THR A 131 2.82 -0.65 31.82
C THR A 131 2.02 -1.83 31.27
N GLY A 132 0.93 -1.57 30.52
CA GLY A 132 0.04 -2.58 29.96
C GLY A 132 -1.09 -3.00 30.90
N GLU A 133 -1.25 -2.33 32.04
CA GLU A 133 -2.37 -2.55 32.95
C GLU A 133 -3.61 -1.84 32.43
N ASN A 134 -4.73 -2.55 32.43
CA ASN A 134 -6.03 -1.94 32.18
C ASN A 134 -6.35 -0.92 33.28
N LYS A 135 -6.69 0.31 32.89
CA LYS A 135 -7.13 1.38 33.78
C LYS A 135 -8.61 1.66 33.71
N GLU A 136 -9.23 1.41 32.57
CA GLU A 136 -10.64 1.69 32.37
C GLU A 136 -11.23 0.74 31.33
N THR A 137 -12.40 0.21 31.66
CA THR A 137 -13.22 -0.57 30.75
C THR A 137 -14.58 0.08 30.65
N THR A 138 -15.06 0.30 29.43
CA THR A 138 -16.49 0.48 29.16
C THR A 138 -17.00 -0.78 28.47
N ASP A 139 -18.06 -1.37 29.03
CA ASP A 139 -18.71 -2.56 28.49
C ASP A 139 -20.22 -2.29 28.43
N ASP A 140 -20.82 -2.49 27.26
CA ASP A 140 -22.28 -2.48 27.06
C ASP A 140 -22.71 -3.91 26.74
N ASP A 141 -22.76 -4.77 27.76
CA ASP A 141 -23.26 -6.14 27.63
C ASP A 141 -24.79 -6.15 27.85
N ARG A 142 -25.55 -6.13 26.75
CA ARG A 142 -27.01 -6.13 26.80
C ARG A 142 -27.55 -7.55 26.89
N THR A 143 -27.37 -8.18 28.05
CA THR A 143 -27.97 -9.48 28.38
C THR A 143 -29.45 -9.39 28.81
N ALA A 144 -30.20 -8.39 28.33
CA ALA A 144 -31.58 -8.18 28.72
C ALA A 144 -32.56 -8.49 27.58
N THR A 145 -32.99 -9.75 27.48
CA THR A 145 -34.41 -10.16 27.34
C THR A 145 -34.54 -11.67 27.54
#